data_AF-A0A9D7I8V6-F1
#
_entry.id   AF-A0A9D7I8V6-F1
#
_cell.length_a   1.000
_cell.length_b   1.000
_cell.length_c   1.000
_cell.angle_alpha   90.00
_cell.angle_beta   90.00
_cell.angle_gamma   90.00
#
_symmetry.space_group_name_H-M   'P 1'
#
loop_
_entity.id
_entity.type
_entity.pdbx_description
1 polymer ?
#
loop_
_entity_poly.entity_id
_entity_poly.type
_entity_poly.pdbx_seq_one_letter_code
_entity_poly.pdbx_strand_id
1 'polypeptide(L)'
;MPSPKPAAGSASLNKIAPLRTLLPRYLALAYTALIVYASLHPFTGWRDSGMSPFAFLDGGWPRYWTVFDLAINILAYLPLGFLLALSLRRLPGRWTPAFTALLLGALISFCLECLQSWLPSRVPSNLDLASNTMGAGLGALLTIWHGERFFIRVALLQQRLLAPIQHAEFGLVLIGLWLLTQLSPETILFGTGDLRHLLEITPAVPYAAHAFFALETAIIVCNTIAIGLITRALLADQSSPHVTLIVFFFLALSIRTLAAAVLVDPLNALAWLTPGAALGLLAGGVLLSVMLLLPVSLRIALAGLALMAGTVLVNLTPPNPYSAAALATWRQGHFLNFNGLTRLAASFWPFLALPYLTVLGRRI
;
A
#
# COMPACT_ATOMS: atom_id res chain seq x y z
N MET A 1 -0.17 71.35 4.61
CA MET A 1 -0.90 70.15 5.08
C MET A 1 -0.79 69.08 4.00
N PRO A 2 0.00 68.01 4.17
CA PRO A 2 0.00 66.88 3.25
C PRO A 2 -1.14 65.91 3.62
N SER A 3 -1.80 65.39 2.60
CA SER A 3 -2.89 64.42 2.64
C SER A 3 -2.48 63.09 3.29
N PRO A 4 -3.40 62.37 3.96
CA PRO A 4 -3.09 61.08 4.58
C PRO A 4 -2.93 59.99 3.52
N LYS A 5 -1.83 59.22 3.62
CA LYS A 5 -1.63 57.96 2.88
C LYS A 5 -2.75 56.97 3.25
N PRO A 6 -3.38 56.26 2.31
CA PRO A 6 -4.27 55.17 2.65
C PRO A 6 -3.45 54.00 3.23
N ALA A 7 -3.98 53.43 4.30
CA ALA A 7 -3.39 52.36 5.08
C ALA A 7 -3.06 51.12 4.23
N ALA A 8 -1.81 50.68 4.29
CA ALA A 8 -1.39 49.35 3.87
C ALA A 8 -1.94 48.33 4.88
N GLY A 9 -3.07 47.70 4.56
CA GLY A 9 -3.72 46.81 5.51
C GLY A 9 -4.92 46.05 4.98
N SER A 10 -4.83 45.43 3.80
CA SER A 10 -5.77 44.37 3.38
C SER A 10 -5.30 43.57 2.15
N ALA A 11 -3.99 43.46 1.94
CA ALA A 11 -3.47 42.64 0.85
C ALA A 11 -3.60 41.13 1.17
N SER A 12 -4.58 40.51 0.50
CA SER A 12 -4.57 39.12 0.05
C SER A 12 -4.53 37.98 1.09
N LEU A 13 -5.63 37.78 1.81
CA LEU A 13 -6.03 36.42 2.22
C LEU A 13 -6.81 35.67 1.12
N ASN A 14 -7.13 36.35 0.01
CA ASN A 14 -7.83 35.79 -1.14
C ASN A 14 -6.86 35.49 -2.29
N LYS A 15 -6.32 34.26 -2.31
CA LYS A 15 -5.91 33.45 -3.49
C LYS A 15 -5.00 32.30 -3.05
N ILE A 16 -5.42 31.49 -2.07
CA ILE A 16 -4.90 30.11 -2.02
C ILE A 16 -5.58 29.40 -3.19
N ALA A 17 -4.88 29.29 -4.32
CA ALA A 17 -5.33 28.45 -5.43
C ALA A 17 -5.74 27.08 -4.85
N PRO A 18 -6.89 26.50 -5.25
CA PRO A 18 -7.37 25.27 -4.63
C PRO A 18 -6.27 24.22 -4.73
N LEU A 19 -5.73 23.83 -3.58
CA LEU A 19 -4.60 22.91 -3.46
C LEU A 19 -4.93 21.64 -4.26
N ARG A 20 -4.25 21.47 -5.39
CA ARG A 20 -4.45 20.33 -6.28
C ARG A 20 -3.58 19.20 -5.77
N THR A 21 -4.11 18.37 -4.88
CA THR A 21 -3.48 17.06 -4.62
C THR A 21 -4.16 15.97 -5.44
N LEU A 22 -3.34 15.10 -6.01
CA LEU A 22 -3.76 13.90 -6.74
C LEU A 22 -3.90 12.68 -5.80
N LEU A 23 -3.57 12.83 -4.52
CA LEU A 23 -3.55 11.71 -3.56
C LEU A 23 -4.86 10.91 -3.53
N PRO A 24 -6.06 11.52 -3.45
CA PRO A 24 -7.31 10.75 -3.41
C PRO A 24 -7.48 9.84 -4.64
N ARG A 25 -7.01 10.29 -5.81
CA ARG A 25 -7.10 9.54 -7.06
C ARG A 25 -6.16 8.35 -7.05
N TYR A 26 -4.91 8.55 -6.66
CA TYR A 26 -3.95 7.45 -6.55
C TYR A 26 -4.33 6.45 -5.48
N LEU A 27 -4.85 6.91 -4.33
CA LEU A 27 -5.38 6.02 -3.30
C LEU A 27 -6.62 5.27 -3.77
N ALA A 28 -7.56 5.93 -4.45
CA ALA A 28 -8.74 5.25 -5.01
C ALA A 28 -8.34 4.15 -6.00
N LEU A 29 -7.39 4.44 -6.90
CA LEU A 29 -6.86 3.46 -7.86
C LEU A 29 -6.17 2.29 -7.16
N ALA A 30 -5.25 2.58 -6.24
CA ALA A 30 -4.53 1.55 -5.50
C ALA A 30 -5.51 0.68 -4.68
N TYR A 31 -6.45 1.30 -3.97
CA TYR A 31 -7.43 0.61 -3.15
C TYR A 31 -8.42 -0.22 -3.98
N THR A 32 -8.82 0.27 -5.16
CA THR A 32 -9.59 -0.52 -6.13
C THR A 32 -8.83 -1.77 -6.56
N ALA A 33 -7.53 -1.63 -6.88
CA ALA A 33 -6.69 -2.79 -7.22
C ALA A 33 -6.58 -3.80 -6.06
N LEU A 34 -6.50 -3.31 -4.81
CA LEU A 34 -6.51 -4.19 -3.63
C LEU A 34 -7.85 -4.95 -3.50
N ILE A 35 -8.99 -4.28 -3.71
CA ILE A 35 -10.32 -4.93 -3.70
C ILE A 35 -10.42 -5.98 -4.80
N VAL A 36 -10.08 -5.62 -6.04
CA VAL A 36 -10.11 -6.56 -7.18
C VAL A 36 -9.27 -7.80 -6.89
N TYR A 37 -8.06 -7.61 -6.34
CA TYR A 37 -7.21 -8.72 -5.97
C TYR A 37 -7.84 -9.58 -4.86
N ALA A 38 -8.30 -8.97 -3.77
CA ALA A 38 -8.88 -9.69 -2.64
C ALA A 38 -10.13 -10.50 -3.03
N SER A 39 -10.94 -9.97 -3.95
CA SER A 39 -12.16 -10.62 -4.46
C SER A 39 -11.89 -11.78 -5.41
N LEU A 40 -10.81 -11.70 -6.22
CA LEU A 40 -10.50 -12.70 -7.26
C LEU A 40 -9.39 -13.69 -6.86
N HIS A 41 -8.67 -13.43 -5.77
CA HIS A 41 -7.70 -14.37 -5.20
C HIS A 41 -8.38 -15.74 -4.89
N PRO A 42 -7.76 -16.88 -5.25
CA PRO A 42 -6.36 -17.07 -5.68
C PRO A 42 -6.06 -16.95 -7.19
N PHE A 43 -7.00 -16.54 -8.04
CA PHE A 43 -6.85 -16.48 -9.51
C PHE A 43 -6.58 -17.84 -10.19
N THR A 44 -6.92 -18.96 -9.56
CA THR A 44 -6.69 -20.31 -10.09
C THR A 44 -7.98 -21.11 -10.22
N GLY A 45 -7.98 -22.07 -11.15
CA GLY A 45 -9.10 -23.02 -11.29
C GLY A 45 -10.35 -22.43 -11.93
N TRP A 46 -10.20 -21.35 -12.71
CA TRP A 46 -11.30 -20.74 -13.45
C TRP A 46 -11.99 -21.79 -14.33
N ARG A 47 -13.31 -21.92 -14.18
CA ARG A 47 -14.11 -22.87 -14.95
C ARG A 47 -15.49 -22.29 -15.25
N ASP A 48 -16.00 -22.60 -16.42
CA ASP A 48 -17.40 -22.34 -16.74
C ASP A 48 -18.30 -23.32 -15.98
N SER A 49 -19.22 -22.77 -15.19
CA SER A 49 -20.21 -23.55 -14.44
C SER A 49 -21.48 -23.81 -15.26
N GLY A 50 -21.61 -23.21 -16.45
CA GLY A 50 -22.82 -23.24 -17.27
C GLY A 50 -23.97 -22.38 -16.72
N MET A 51 -23.75 -21.69 -15.60
CA MET A 51 -24.70 -20.75 -15.02
C MET A 51 -24.45 -19.33 -15.57
N SER A 52 -25.53 -18.57 -15.74
CA SER A 52 -25.42 -17.15 -16.12
C SER A 52 -24.60 -16.38 -15.06
N PRO A 53 -23.67 -15.51 -15.45
CA PRO A 53 -22.92 -14.65 -14.52
C PRO A 53 -23.81 -13.70 -13.71
N PHE A 54 -25.07 -13.52 -14.14
CA PHE A 54 -26.06 -12.67 -13.48
C PHE A 54 -27.03 -13.45 -12.58
N ALA A 55 -26.92 -14.79 -12.52
CA ALA A 55 -27.88 -15.63 -11.82
C ALA A 55 -28.03 -15.31 -10.32
N PHE A 56 -27.00 -14.73 -9.70
CA PHE A 56 -27.04 -14.33 -8.30
C PHE A 56 -27.99 -13.15 -8.02
N LEU A 57 -28.32 -12.33 -9.03
CA LEU A 57 -29.24 -11.20 -8.88
C LEU A 57 -30.66 -11.68 -8.54
N ASP A 58 -31.09 -12.74 -9.23
CA ASP A 58 -32.39 -13.38 -9.05
C ASP A 58 -32.36 -14.45 -7.94
N GLY A 59 -31.18 -14.67 -7.35
CA GLY A 59 -30.99 -15.60 -6.25
C GLY A 59 -31.76 -15.16 -5.00
N GLY A 60 -32.32 -16.14 -4.27
CA GLY A 60 -32.88 -15.90 -2.95
C GLY A 60 -31.82 -15.46 -1.93
N TRP A 61 -32.26 -15.10 -0.73
CA TRP A 61 -31.34 -14.74 0.36
C TRP A 61 -30.32 -15.87 0.61
N PRO A 62 -29.00 -15.58 0.70
CA PRO A 62 -27.98 -16.60 0.89
C PRO A 62 -28.23 -17.45 2.14
N ARG A 63 -28.10 -18.78 2.02
CA ARG A 63 -28.36 -19.70 3.14
C ARG A 63 -27.29 -19.63 4.24
N TYR A 64 -26.05 -19.32 3.86
CA TYR A 64 -24.90 -19.23 4.76
C TYR A 64 -24.38 -17.80 4.73
N TRP A 65 -24.72 -17.01 5.75
CA TRP A 65 -24.27 -15.63 5.91
C TRP A 65 -24.07 -15.34 7.39
N THR A 66 -23.12 -14.46 7.70
CA THR A 66 -22.95 -13.93 9.06
C THR A 66 -23.02 -12.40 9.06
N VAL A 67 -23.37 -11.83 10.22
CA VAL A 67 -23.31 -10.36 10.43
C VAL A 67 -21.88 -9.84 10.23
N PHE A 68 -20.88 -10.67 10.54
CA PHE A 68 -19.47 -10.35 10.34
C PHE A 68 -19.13 -10.18 8.86
N ASP A 69 -19.62 -11.07 7.98
CA ASP A 69 -19.39 -10.97 6.53
C ASP A 69 -20.00 -9.68 5.97
N LEU A 70 -21.24 -9.38 6.37
CA LEU A 70 -21.93 -8.14 6.00
C LEU A 70 -21.14 -6.89 6.45
N ALA A 71 -20.69 -6.89 7.71
CA ALA A 71 -19.94 -5.78 8.28
C ALA A 71 -18.59 -5.57 7.57
N ILE A 72 -17.87 -6.66 7.25
CA ILE A 72 -16.60 -6.57 6.53
C ILE A 72 -16.79 -6.04 5.11
N ASN A 73 -17.82 -6.49 4.38
CA ASN A 73 -18.11 -6.00 3.03
C ASN A 73 -18.39 -4.49 3.02
N ILE A 74 -19.22 -4.02 3.96
CA ILE A 74 -19.48 -2.59 4.16
C ILE A 74 -18.19 -1.84 4.50
N LEU A 75 -17.41 -2.32 5.47
CA LEU A 75 -16.18 -1.67 5.92
C LEU A 75 -15.08 -1.69 4.84
N ALA A 76 -15.04 -2.71 3.99
CA ALA A 76 -14.08 -2.83 2.90
C ALA A 76 -14.36 -1.80 1.79
N TYR A 77 -15.63 -1.58 1.42
CA TYR A 77 -16.02 -0.64 0.37
C TYR A 77 -16.20 0.81 0.86
N LEU A 78 -16.31 1.04 2.17
CA LEU A 78 -16.43 2.39 2.74
C LEU A 78 -15.24 3.31 2.37
N PRO A 79 -13.97 2.91 2.55
CA PRO A 79 -12.83 3.72 2.10
C PRO A 79 -12.83 3.97 0.59
N LEU A 80 -13.26 2.99 -0.21
CA LEU A 80 -13.36 3.14 -1.67
C LEU A 80 -14.34 4.26 -2.03
N GLY A 81 -15.57 4.21 -1.49
CA GLY A 81 -16.58 5.23 -1.73
C GLY A 81 -16.14 6.64 -1.32
N PHE A 82 -15.47 6.74 -0.16
CA PHE A 82 -14.89 8.01 0.31
C PHE A 82 -13.83 8.56 -0.66
N LEU A 83 -12.87 7.72 -1.06
CA LEU A 83 -11.78 8.12 -1.96
C LEU A 83 -12.28 8.47 -3.37
N LEU A 84 -13.27 7.73 -3.90
CA LEU A 84 -13.91 8.02 -5.18
C LEU A 84 -14.64 9.35 -5.14
N ALA A 85 -15.46 9.60 -4.12
CA ALA A 85 -16.19 10.86 -3.98
C ALA A 85 -15.22 12.05 -3.87
N LEU A 86 -14.13 11.89 -3.11
CA LEU A 86 -13.11 12.93 -2.98
C LEU A 86 -12.34 13.18 -4.28
N SER A 87 -12.11 12.13 -5.08
CA SER A 87 -11.46 12.20 -6.40
C SER A 87 -12.32 12.92 -7.44
N LEU A 88 -13.64 12.80 -7.32
CA LEU A 88 -14.66 13.33 -8.22
C LEU A 88 -15.27 14.65 -7.75
N ARG A 89 -14.80 15.24 -6.64
CA ARG A 89 -15.36 16.47 -6.04
C ARG A 89 -15.48 17.69 -6.96
N ARG A 90 -14.85 17.65 -8.13
CA ARG A 90 -14.91 18.72 -9.14
C ARG A 90 -16.12 18.60 -10.07
N LEU A 91 -16.86 17.49 -10.00
CA LEU A 91 -18.12 17.37 -10.70
C LEU A 91 -19.10 18.44 -10.19
N PRO A 92 -19.96 19.00 -11.06
CA PRO A 92 -20.91 20.03 -10.67
C PRO A 92 -21.97 19.45 -9.71
N GLY A 93 -22.36 20.23 -8.71
CA GLY A 93 -23.40 19.86 -7.75
C GLY A 93 -22.86 19.17 -6.49
N ARG A 94 -23.48 19.48 -5.34
CA ARG A 94 -23.02 19.02 -4.01
C ARG A 94 -23.06 17.49 -3.85
N TRP A 95 -24.05 16.83 -4.46
CA TRP A 95 -24.28 15.39 -4.30
C TRP A 95 -23.72 14.55 -5.45
N THR A 96 -23.43 15.17 -6.58
CA THR A 96 -22.97 14.47 -7.80
C THR A 96 -21.72 13.62 -7.56
N PRO A 97 -20.63 14.12 -6.91
CA PRO A 97 -19.46 13.29 -6.63
C PRO A 97 -19.79 12.05 -5.79
N ALA A 98 -20.67 12.20 -4.80
CA ALA A 98 -21.05 11.10 -3.92
C ALA A 98 -21.93 10.07 -4.62
N PHE A 99 -22.90 10.53 -5.42
CA PHE A 99 -23.75 9.65 -6.22
C PHE A 99 -22.93 8.90 -7.29
N THR A 100 -22.03 9.58 -7.99
CA THR A 100 -21.12 8.93 -8.95
C THR A 100 -20.19 7.92 -8.25
N ALA A 101 -19.68 8.23 -7.06
CA ALA A 101 -18.87 7.30 -6.28
C ALA A 101 -19.66 6.05 -5.85
N LEU A 102 -20.92 6.21 -5.44
CA LEU A 102 -21.82 5.10 -5.13
C LEU A 102 -22.02 4.21 -6.36
N LEU A 103 -22.33 4.81 -7.53
CA LEU A 103 -22.53 4.05 -8.77
C LEU A 103 -21.27 3.32 -9.22
N LEU A 104 -20.10 3.95 -9.12
CA LEU A 104 -18.82 3.32 -9.46
C LEU A 104 -18.48 2.18 -8.49
N GLY A 105 -18.70 2.36 -7.18
CA GLY A 105 -18.51 1.31 -6.19
C GLY A 105 -19.43 0.12 -6.42
N ALA A 106 -20.72 0.38 -6.69
CA ALA A 106 -21.69 -0.64 -7.05
C ALA A 106 -21.29 -1.37 -8.34
N LEU A 107 -20.85 -0.65 -9.37
CA LEU A 107 -20.39 -1.24 -10.63
C LEU A 107 -19.17 -2.12 -10.44
N ILE A 108 -18.18 -1.68 -9.64
CA ILE A 108 -17.00 -2.49 -9.31
C ILE A 108 -17.43 -3.77 -8.59
N SER A 109 -18.29 -3.67 -7.58
CA SER A 109 -18.81 -4.86 -6.88
C SER A 109 -19.54 -5.79 -7.84
N PHE A 110 -20.45 -5.27 -8.65
CA PHE A 110 -21.21 -6.04 -9.62
C PHE A 110 -20.30 -6.80 -10.60
N CYS A 111 -19.30 -6.12 -11.18
CA CYS A 111 -18.34 -6.76 -12.06
C CYS A 111 -17.56 -7.88 -11.35
N LEU A 112 -17.19 -7.67 -10.08
CA LEU A 112 -16.48 -8.70 -9.30
C LEU A 112 -17.36 -9.90 -8.96
N GLU A 113 -18.61 -9.69 -8.57
CA GLU A 113 -19.59 -10.78 -8.35
C GLU A 113 -19.81 -11.59 -9.63
N CYS A 114 -19.97 -10.93 -10.79
CA CYS A 114 -20.07 -11.60 -12.08
C CYS A 114 -18.81 -12.43 -12.39
N LEU A 115 -17.62 -11.87 -12.16
CA LEU A 115 -16.35 -12.58 -12.39
C LEU A 115 -16.19 -13.78 -11.46
N GLN A 116 -16.72 -13.70 -10.25
CA GLN A 116 -16.68 -14.80 -9.29
C GLN A 116 -17.52 -16.01 -9.72
N SER A 117 -18.46 -15.87 -10.67
CA SER A 117 -19.21 -17.02 -11.23
C SER A 117 -18.32 -18.07 -11.90
N TRP A 118 -17.12 -17.68 -12.33
CA TRP A 118 -16.12 -18.58 -12.92
C TRP A 118 -15.06 -19.06 -11.90
N LEU A 119 -15.06 -18.54 -10.68
CA LEU A 119 -14.11 -18.90 -9.63
C LEU A 119 -14.73 -19.90 -8.66
N PRO A 120 -14.34 -21.18 -8.70
CA PRO A 120 -14.99 -22.20 -7.87
C PRO A 120 -14.77 -22.06 -6.36
N SER A 121 -13.80 -21.26 -5.93
CA SER A 121 -13.59 -20.94 -4.52
C SER A 121 -14.48 -19.80 -4.02
N ARG A 122 -15.32 -19.22 -4.88
CA ARG A 122 -16.18 -18.07 -4.57
C ARG A 122 -17.62 -18.38 -4.96
N VAL A 123 -18.55 -17.75 -4.23
CA VAL A 123 -19.99 -17.85 -4.50
C VAL A 123 -20.51 -16.43 -4.65
N PRO A 124 -20.89 -16.01 -5.87
CA PRO A 124 -21.48 -14.69 -6.09
C PRO A 124 -22.76 -14.50 -5.29
N SER A 125 -22.99 -13.29 -4.77
CA SER A 125 -24.04 -13.02 -3.79
C SER A 125 -24.67 -11.64 -3.99
N ASN A 126 -26.00 -11.58 -4.02
CA ASN A 126 -26.74 -10.31 -4.03
C ASN A 126 -26.60 -9.55 -2.70
N LEU A 127 -26.39 -10.28 -1.58
CA LEU A 127 -26.13 -9.69 -0.27
C LEU A 127 -24.75 -9.01 -0.24
N ASP A 128 -23.76 -9.59 -0.91
CA ASP A 128 -22.42 -8.99 -1.03
C ASP A 128 -22.47 -7.75 -1.91
N LEU A 129 -23.15 -7.82 -3.06
CA LEU A 129 -23.40 -6.65 -3.90
C LEU A 129 -24.09 -5.51 -3.13
N ALA A 130 -25.13 -5.82 -2.35
CA ALA A 130 -25.87 -4.83 -1.58
C ALA A 130 -25.01 -4.20 -0.48
N SER A 131 -24.26 -5.02 0.27
CA SER A 131 -23.42 -4.57 1.38
C SER A 131 -22.20 -3.77 0.92
N ASN A 132 -21.54 -4.19 -0.16
CA ASN A 132 -20.47 -3.43 -0.81
C ASN A 132 -20.98 -2.09 -1.33
N THR A 133 -22.15 -2.07 -1.97
CA THR A 133 -22.79 -0.83 -2.47
C THR A 133 -23.14 0.11 -1.31
N MET A 134 -23.67 -0.42 -0.21
CA MET A 134 -23.96 0.34 1.01
C MET A 134 -22.67 0.93 1.61
N GLY A 135 -21.60 0.14 1.70
CA GLY A 135 -20.28 0.62 2.12
C GLY A 135 -19.80 1.79 1.28
N ALA A 136 -19.80 1.64 -0.04
CA ALA A 136 -19.41 2.71 -0.97
C ALA A 136 -20.28 3.97 -0.79
N GLY A 137 -21.60 3.80 -0.62
CA GLY A 137 -22.52 4.90 -0.34
C GLY A 137 -22.22 5.63 0.96
N LEU A 138 -22.02 4.91 2.07
CA LEU A 138 -21.67 5.49 3.37
C LEU A 138 -20.35 6.26 3.30
N GLY A 139 -19.32 5.69 2.67
CA GLY A 139 -18.04 6.37 2.44
C GLY A 139 -18.20 7.66 1.62
N ALA A 140 -19.00 7.61 0.56
CA ALA A 140 -19.28 8.77 -0.27
C ALA A 140 -20.01 9.88 0.53
N LEU A 141 -20.98 9.52 1.37
CA LEU A 141 -21.69 10.47 2.25
C LEU A 141 -20.77 11.14 3.27
N LEU A 142 -19.82 10.38 3.86
CA LEU A 142 -18.83 10.94 4.79
C LEU A 142 -18.02 12.08 4.15
N THR A 143 -17.78 12.02 2.84
CA THR A 143 -17.09 13.07 2.09
C THR A 143 -17.88 14.37 2.06
N ILE A 144 -19.20 14.32 2.00
CA ILE A 144 -20.05 15.53 1.98
C ILE A 144 -19.98 16.27 3.31
N TRP A 145 -19.94 15.53 4.43
CA TRP A 145 -19.94 16.13 5.77
C TRP A 145 -18.55 16.54 6.25
N HIS A 146 -17.51 15.78 5.91
CA HIS A 146 -16.16 15.97 6.49
C HIS A 146 -15.05 16.20 5.45
N GLY A 147 -15.34 16.02 4.16
CA GLY A 147 -14.32 15.96 3.11
C GLY A 147 -13.50 17.24 2.97
N GLU A 148 -14.11 18.42 3.05
CA GLU A 148 -13.42 19.70 2.85
C GLU A 148 -12.38 19.97 3.95
N ARG A 149 -12.77 19.81 5.22
CA ARG A 149 -11.87 20.04 6.37
C ARG A 149 -10.74 19.03 6.41
N PHE A 150 -11.05 17.75 6.20
CA PHE A 150 -10.04 16.70 6.11
C PHE A 150 -9.05 16.98 4.98
N PHE A 151 -9.57 17.38 3.81
CA PHE A 151 -8.76 17.65 2.63
C PHE A 151 -7.80 18.81 2.82
N ILE A 152 -8.27 19.93 3.37
CA ILE A 152 -7.42 21.10 3.63
C ILE A 152 -6.27 20.70 4.57
N ARG A 153 -6.57 19.94 5.63
CA ARG A 153 -5.54 19.45 6.57
C ARG A 153 -4.51 18.55 5.88
N VAL A 154 -4.97 17.58 5.08
CA VAL A 154 -4.07 16.69 4.33
C VAL A 154 -3.22 17.46 3.33
N ALA A 155 -3.81 18.41 2.59
CA ALA A 155 -3.10 19.22 1.62
C ALA A 155 -2.04 20.12 2.28
N LEU A 156 -2.36 20.74 3.42
CA LEU A 156 -1.41 21.53 4.20
C LEU A 156 -0.27 20.66 4.77
N LEU A 157 -0.60 19.48 5.28
CA LEU A 157 0.40 18.54 5.78
C LEU A 157 1.34 18.07 4.65
N GLN A 158 0.80 17.78 3.47
CA GLN A 158 1.59 17.45 2.28
C GLN A 158 2.53 18.59 1.89
N GLN A 159 2.04 19.82 1.82
CA GLN A 159 2.88 20.99 1.50
C GLN A 159 4.01 21.20 2.50
N ARG A 160 3.76 20.87 3.78
CA ARG A 160 4.76 21.03 4.84
C ARG A 160 5.82 19.93 4.80
N LEU A 161 5.40 18.68 4.60
CA LEU A 161 6.25 17.49 4.72
C LEU A 161 6.90 17.08 3.40
N LEU A 162 6.23 17.26 2.27
CA LEU A 162 6.69 16.76 0.98
C LEU A 162 7.47 17.82 0.21
N ALA A 163 8.51 17.37 -0.48
CA ALA A 163 9.20 18.19 -1.46
C ALA A 163 8.21 18.57 -2.59
N PRO A 164 8.37 19.75 -3.22
CA PRO A 164 7.51 20.20 -4.32
C PRO A 164 7.84 19.48 -5.64
N ILE A 165 7.78 18.15 -5.62
CA ILE A 165 8.05 17.25 -6.75
C ILE A 165 6.73 16.87 -7.44
N GLN A 166 6.79 16.67 -8.76
CA GLN A 166 5.62 16.19 -9.50
C GLN A 166 5.26 14.77 -9.06
N HIS A 167 3.96 14.52 -8.86
CA HIS A 167 3.44 13.22 -8.41
C HIS A 167 4.05 12.72 -7.09
N ALA A 168 4.39 13.62 -6.16
CA ALA A 168 4.81 13.26 -4.79
C ALA A 168 3.81 12.31 -4.11
N GLU A 169 2.53 12.48 -4.42
CA GLU A 169 1.44 11.68 -3.88
C GLU A 169 1.48 10.23 -4.37
N PHE A 170 1.98 9.97 -5.59
CA PHE A 170 2.20 8.60 -6.05
C PHE A 170 3.32 7.94 -5.24
N GLY A 171 4.40 8.68 -4.97
CA GLY A 171 5.46 8.25 -4.07
C GLY A 171 4.92 7.91 -2.67
N LEU A 172 4.00 8.71 -2.12
CA LEU A 172 3.32 8.39 -0.86
C LEU A 172 2.51 7.09 -0.93
N VAL A 173 1.80 6.84 -2.03
CA VAL A 173 1.09 5.58 -2.23
C VAL A 173 2.08 4.41 -2.26
N LEU A 174 3.24 4.57 -2.91
CA LEU A 174 4.29 3.55 -2.88
C LEU A 174 4.82 3.31 -1.46
N ILE A 175 5.07 4.35 -0.66
CA ILE A 175 5.46 4.18 0.76
C ILE A 175 4.38 3.43 1.53
N GLY A 176 3.09 3.78 1.33
CA GLY A 176 1.97 3.07 1.96
C GLY A 176 1.89 1.60 1.56
N LEU A 177 2.05 1.30 0.27
CA LEU A 177 2.11 -0.08 -0.24
C LEU A 177 3.32 -0.83 0.32
N TRP A 178 4.47 -0.19 0.49
CA TRP A 178 5.64 -0.80 1.12
C TRP A 178 5.39 -1.13 2.60
N LEU A 179 4.73 -0.25 3.35
CA LEU A 179 4.34 -0.52 4.73
C LEU A 179 3.35 -1.69 4.82
N LEU A 180 2.44 -1.82 3.84
CA LEU A 180 1.54 -2.97 3.73
C LEU A 180 2.32 -4.30 3.61
N THR A 181 3.47 -4.31 2.91
CA THR A 181 4.31 -5.52 2.81
C THR A 181 4.86 -5.98 4.16
N GLN A 182 4.98 -5.08 5.15
CA GLN A 182 5.45 -5.42 6.49
C GLN A 182 4.44 -6.27 7.28
N LEU A 183 3.20 -6.35 6.82
CA LEU A 183 2.17 -7.22 7.40
C LEU A 183 2.35 -8.70 7.02
N SER A 184 3.23 -9.04 6.07
CA SER A 184 3.48 -10.42 5.65
C SER A 184 4.64 -11.05 6.44
N PRO A 185 4.40 -11.79 7.52
CA PRO A 185 5.46 -12.33 8.39
C PRO A 185 6.39 -13.31 7.68
N GLU A 186 6.00 -13.82 6.52
CA GLU A 186 6.72 -14.83 5.74
C GLU A 186 7.91 -14.26 4.95
N THR A 187 7.85 -12.96 4.66
CA THR A 187 8.89 -12.24 3.93
C THR A 187 10.09 -11.95 4.83
N ILE A 188 11.29 -12.05 4.26
CA ILE A 188 12.51 -11.52 4.90
C ILE A 188 12.25 -10.05 5.21
N LEU A 189 12.71 -9.57 6.39
CA LEU A 189 12.49 -8.18 6.82
C LEU A 189 12.88 -7.20 5.70
N PHE A 190 11.97 -6.27 5.35
CA PHE A 190 12.12 -5.31 4.25
C PHE A 190 12.35 -5.91 2.85
N GLY A 191 12.47 -7.23 2.72
CA GLY A 191 12.64 -7.93 1.46
C GLY A 191 11.42 -7.76 0.58
N THR A 192 11.62 -7.13 -0.57
CA THR A 192 10.60 -6.94 -1.60
C THR A 192 11.12 -7.47 -2.93
N GLY A 193 10.21 -7.75 -3.86
CA GLY A 193 10.56 -8.26 -5.20
C GLY A 193 10.72 -9.77 -5.28
N ASP A 194 10.18 -10.53 -4.33
CA ASP A 194 10.18 -12.00 -4.40
C ASP A 194 9.29 -12.50 -5.55
N LEU A 195 9.91 -12.96 -6.63
CA LEU A 195 9.23 -13.52 -7.80
C LEU A 195 9.30 -15.05 -7.85
N ARG A 196 9.92 -15.70 -6.86
CA ARG A 196 10.21 -17.14 -6.90
C ARG A 196 8.95 -17.97 -7.12
N HIS A 197 7.84 -17.56 -6.53
CA HIS A 197 6.58 -18.25 -6.66
C HIS A 197 5.74 -17.85 -7.87
N LEU A 198 5.97 -16.67 -8.44
CA LEU A 198 5.25 -16.19 -9.62
C LEU A 198 5.87 -16.73 -10.91
N LEU A 199 7.20 -16.92 -10.91
CA LEU A 199 7.98 -17.34 -12.06
C LEU A 199 8.62 -18.73 -11.85
N GLU A 200 8.25 -19.43 -10.79
CA GLU A 200 8.78 -20.76 -10.42
C GLU A 200 10.32 -20.81 -10.38
N ILE A 201 10.94 -19.71 -9.91
CA ILE A 201 12.40 -19.59 -9.82
C ILE A 201 12.90 -20.47 -8.67
N THR A 202 13.79 -21.40 -8.99
CA THR A 202 14.51 -22.18 -7.98
C THR A 202 15.62 -21.34 -7.35
N PRO A 203 15.78 -21.35 -6.01
CA PRO A 203 16.87 -20.65 -5.37
C PRO A 203 18.22 -21.12 -5.92
N ALA A 204 19.05 -20.17 -6.38
CA ALA A 204 20.36 -20.49 -6.94
C ALA A 204 21.36 -20.93 -5.86
N VAL A 205 21.15 -20.51 -4.61
CA VAL A 205 22.03 -20.83 -3.48
C VAL A 205 21.39 -21.91 -2.61
N PRO A 206 22.07 -23.04 -2.35
CA PRO A 206 21.56 -24.05 -1.44
C PRO A 206 21.52 -23.50 -0.01
N TYR A 207 20.58 -24.01 0.80
CA TYR A 207 20.48 -23.56 2.19
C TYR A 207 21.71 -23.98 3.00
N ALA A 208 22.44 -22.99 3.52
CA ALA A 208 23.48 -23.13 4.52
C ALA A 208 23.35 -21.97 5.50
N ALA A 209 23.42 -22.22 6.81
CA ALA A 209 23.14 -21.21 7.84
C ALA A 209 23.99 -19.93 7.69
N HIS A 210 25.30 -20.08 7.44
CA HIS A 210 26.21 -18.95 7.22
C HIS A 210 25.89 -18.14 5.96
N ALA A 211 25.57 -18.83 4.86
CA ALA A 211 25.19 -18.18 3.60
C ALA A 211 23.85 -17.45 3.73
N PHE A 212 22.87 -18.07 4.40
CA PHE A 212 21.57 -17.47 4.67
C PHE A 212 21.71 -16.22 5.54
N PHE A 213 22.52 -16.28 6.62
CA PHE A 213 22.81 -15.12 7.47
C PHE A 213 23.37 -13.95 6.64
N ALA A 214 24.38 -14.20 5.81
CA ALA A 214 24.99 -13.15 4.98
C ALA A 214 24.01 -12.56 3.95
N LEU A 215 23.22 -13.42 3.30
CA LEU A 215 22.19 -12.99 2.32
C LEU A 215 21.09 -12.19 2.99
N GLU A 216 20.58 -12.63 4.14
CA GLU A 216 19.57 -11.92 4.93
C GLU A 216 20.06 -10.53 5.34
N THR A 217 21.27 -10.43 5.89
CA THR A 217 21.91 -9.14 6.19
C THR A 217 22.00 -8.25 4.96
N ALA A 218 22.50 -8.77 3.83
CA ALA A 218 22.66 -8.00 2.60
C ALA A 218 21.31 -7.50 2.04
N ILE A 219 20.27 -8.36 2.04
CA ILE A 219 18.90 -8.00 1.64
C ILE A 219 18.40 -6.83 2.48
N ILE A 220 18.55 -6.91 3.81
CA ILE A 220 18.04 -5.89 4.72
C ILE A 220 18.81 -4.59 4.55
N VAL A 221 20.13 -4.63 4.39
CA VAL A 221 20.95 -3.43 4.09
C VAL A 221 20.47 -2.76 2.81
N CYS A 222 20.37 -3.52 1.70
CA CYS A 222 19.94 -3.00 0.41
C CYS A 222 18.54 -2.38 0.48
N ASN A 223 17.57 -3.09 1.06
CA ASN A 223 16.20 -2.60 1.12
C ASN A 223 16.03 -1.42 2.10
N THR A 224 16.78 -1.39 3.20
CA THR A 224 16.82 -0.24 4.15
C THR A 224 17.33 1.02 3.45
N ILE A 225 18.43 0.90 2.71
CA ILE A 225 18.98 2.00 1.91
C ILE A 225 17.96 2.46 0.86
N ALA A 226 17.39 1.52 0.10
CA ALA A 226 16.43 1.82 -0.96
C ALA A 226 15.21 2.59 -0.44
N ILE A 227 14.49 2.03 0.54
CA ILE A 227 13.28 2.68 1.07
C ILE A 227 13.60 3.97 1.82
N GLY A 228 14.74 4.03 2.52
CA GLY A 228 15.18 5.22 3.24
C GLY A 228 15.49 6.38 2.30
N LEU A 229 16.20 6.12 1.20
CA LEU A 229 16.51 7.14 0.20
C LEU A 229 15.28 7.55 -0.62
N ILE A 230 14.38 6.60 -0.98
CA ILE A 230 13.08 6.92 -1.60
C ILE A 230 12.28 7.85 -0.67
N THR A 231 12.18 7.51 0.61
CA THR A 231 11.46 8.32 1.60
C THR A 231 12.09 9.71 1.72
N ARG A 232 13.42 9.80 1.81
CA ARG A 232 14.13 11.10 1.85
C ARG A 232 13.84 11.94 0.60
N ALA A 233 13.77 11.31 -0.58
CA ALA A 233 13.53 12.02 -1.83
C ALA A 233 12.11 12.63 -1.90
N LEU A 234 11.16 12.10 -1.12
CA LEU A 234 9.82 12.65 -0.98
C LEU A 234 9.75 13.80 0.03
N LEU A 235 10.68 13.91 0.98
CA LEU A 235 10.63 14.89 2.07
C LEU A 235 11.14 16.27 1.65
N ALA A 236 10.46 17.33 2.11
CA ALA A 236 10.89 18.71 1.96
C ALA A 236 12.19 18.97 2.74
N ASP A 237 13.02 19.89 2.25
CA ASP A 237 14.36 20.17 2.82
C ASP A 237 14.33 20.73 4.25
N GLN A 238 13.23 21.36 4.64
CA GLN A 238 12.99 21.85 6.00
C GLN A 238 12.69 20.73 7.02
N SER A 239 12.53 19.48 6.58
CA SER A 239 12.31 18.33 7.45
C SER A 239 13.64 17.80 7.98
N SER A 240 13.74 17.46 9.26
CA SER A 240 14.88 16.70 9.78
C SER A 240 14.81 15.26 9.24
N PRO A 241 15.64 14.89 8.24
CA PRO A 241 15.45 13.62 7.55
C PRO A 241 15.75 12.43 8.45
N HIS A 242 16.72 12.55 9.35
CA HIS A 242 17.08 11.49 10.29
C HIS A 242 15.92 11.18 11.25
N VAL A 243 15.30 12.20 11.85
CA VAL A 243 14.17 11.99 12.77
C VAL A 243 12.99 11.35 12.05
N THR A 244 12.65 11.86 10.86
CA THR A 244 11.54 11.28 10.08
C THR A 244 11.81 9.84 9.69
N LEU A 245 13.05 9.50 9.29
CA LEU A 245 13.42 8.13 8.94
C LEU A 245 13.43 7.20 10.17
N ILE A 246 13.89 7.67 11.33
CA ILE A 246 13.81 6.90 12.58
C ILE A 246 12.36 6.57 12.92
N VAL A 247 11.47 7.57 12.87
CA VAL A 247 10.03 7.37 13.13
C VAL A 247 9.41 6.42 12.09
N PHE A 248 9.78 6.58 10.81
CA PHE A 248 9.30 5.72 9.73
C PHE A 248 9.71 4.26 9.91
N PHE A 249 10.99 3.99 10.18
CA PHE A 249 11.46 2.63 10.41
C PHE A 249 10.90 2.05 11.70
N PHE A 250 10.76 2.84 12.77
CA PHE A 250 10.09 2.40 13.99
C PHE A 250 8.65 1.97 13.72
N LEU A 251 7.90 2.76 12.93
CA LEU A 251 6.55 2.39 12.50
C LEU A 251 6.55 1.08 11.70
N ALA A 252 7.47 0.94 10.73
CA ALA A 252 7.57 -0.28 9.91
C ALA A 252 7.86 -1.53 10.75
N LEU A 253 8.79 -1.44 11.70
CA LEU A 253 9.13 -2.51 12.64
C LEU A 253 7.99 -2.81 13.63
N SER A 254 7.25 -1.77 14.05
CA SER A 254 6.05 -1.94 14.89
C SER A 254 4.95 -2.67 14.15
N ILE A 255 4.70 -2.31 12.88
CA ILE A 255 3.75 -3.02 12.00
C ILE A 255 4.18 -4.48 11.84
N ARG A 256 5.46 -4.72 11.56
CA ARG A 256 6.03 -6.08 11.43
C ARG A 256 5.82 -6.92 12.70
N THR A 257 6.12 -6.34 13.86
CA THR A 257 5.99 -7.02 15.16
C THR A 257 4.53 -7.30 15.50
N LEU A 258 3.65 -6.32 15.29
CA LEU A 258 2.22 -6.49 15.53
C LEU A 258 1.62 -7.55 14.59
N ALA A 259 2.01 -7.54 13.31
CA ALA A 259 1.60 -8.55 12.35
C ALA A 259 2.06 -9.95 12.76
N ALA A 260 3.32 -10.11 13.16
CA ALA A 260 3.83 -11.39 13.67
C ALA A 260 3.06 -11.84 14.94
N ALA A 261 2.79 -10.94 15.87
CA ALA A 261 2.07 -11.24 17.11
C ALA A 261 0.62 -11.67 16.87
N VAL A 262 -0.10 -10.94 16.00
CA VAL A 262 -1.52 -11.17 15.74
C VAL A 262 -1.74 -12.36 14.82
N LEU A 263 -0.87 -12.52 13.82
CA LEU A 263 -1.12 -13.45 12.72
C LEU A 263 -0.34 -14.76 12.85
N VAL A 264 0.79 -14.80 13.56
CA VAL A 264 1.58 -16.03 13.75
C VAL A 264 1.43 -16.54 15.16
N ASP A 265 2.05 -15.85 16.11
CA ASP A 265 2.04 -16.21 17.53
C ASP A 265 2.56 -15.02 18.38
N PRO A 266 1.87 -14.62 19.45
CA PRO A 266 2.30 -13.51 20.30
C PRO A 266 3.65 -13.72 21.00
N LEU A 267 3.99 -14.96 21.37
CA LEU A 267 5.25 -15.25 22.08
C LEU A 267 6.46 -15.13 21.14
N ASN A 268 6.24 -15.39 19.85
CA ASN A 268 7.26 -15.32 18.80
C ASN A 268 7.15 -14.03 17.96
N ALA A 269 6.53 -12.97 18.48
CA ALA A 269 6.33 -11.70 17.78
C ALA A 269 7.63 -11.04 17.27
N LEU A 270 8.76 -11.32 17.93
CA LEU A 270 10.10 -10.84 17.56
C LEU A 270 10.95 -11.89 16.82
N ALA A 271 10.37 -13.02 16.40
CA ALA A 271 11.11 -14.07 15.68
C ALA A 271 11.70 -13.59 14.34
N TRP A 272 11.20 -12.48 13.79
CA TRP A 272 11.76 -11.82 12.62
C TRP A 272 13.10 -11.11 12.91
N LEU A 273 13.43 -10.82 14.18
CA LEU A 273 14.68 -10.17 14.60
C LEU A 273 15.79 -11.22 14.75
N THR A 274 16.15 -11.84 13.65
CA THR A 274 17.28 -12.77 13.56
C THR A 274 18.62 -12.02 13.74
N PRO A 275 19.74 -12.72 13.99
CA PRO A 275 21.07 -12.09 14.00
C PRO A 275 21.39 -11.39 12.67
N GLY A 276 20.98 -11.97 11.54
CA GLY A 276 21.17 -11.39 10.20
C GLY A 276 20.36 -10.10 10.03
N ALA A 277 19.14 -10.07 10.58
CA ALA A 277 18.29 -8.88 10.59
C ALA A 277 18.80 -7.77 11.50
N ALA A 278 19.26 -8.11 12.71
CA ALA A 278 19.84 -7.14 13.63
C ALA A 278 21.07 -6.46 13.02
N LEU A 279 22.00 -7.25 12.45
CA LEU A 279 23.17 -6.71 11.76
C LEU A 279 22.78 -5.91 10.51
N GLY A 280 21.81 -6.39 9.73
CA GLY A 280 21.34 -5.73 8.53
C GLY A 280 20.70 -4.37 8.80
N LEU A 281 19.90 -4.26 9.86
CA LEU A 281 19.30 -2.99 10.31
C LEU A 281 20.37 -2.00 10.77
N LEU A 282 21.35 -2.47 11.56
CA LEU A 282 22.45 -1.62 12.04
C LEU A 282 23.30 -1.13 10.87
N ALA A 283 23.82 -2.03 10.04
CA ALA A 283 24.65 -1.68 8.90
C ALA A 283 23.89 -0.83 7.88
N GLY A 284 22.64 -1.16 7.59
CA GLY A 284 21.76 -0.41 6.71
C GLY A 284 21.48 1.00 7.23
N GLY A 285 21.24 1.16 8.53
CA GLY A 285 21.03 2.46 9.17
C GLY A 285 22.27 3.35 9.15
N VAL A 286 23.45 2.79 9.42
CA VAL A 286 24.74 3.51 9.34
C VAL A 286 25.02 3.95 7.92
N LEU A 287 24.94 3.03 6.95
CA LEU A 287 25.18 3.33 5.53
C LEU A 287 24.17 4.34 4.98
N LEU A 288 22.88 4.20 5.31
CA LEU A 288 21.86 5.17 4.95
C LEU A 288 22.19 6.55 5.52
N SER A 289 22.61 6.64 6.78
CA SER A 289 22.96 7.91 7.43
C SER A 289 24.12 8.62 6.71
N VAL A 290 25.12 7.87 6.26
CA VAL A 290 26.22 8.41 5.43
C VAL A 290 25.69 8.83 4.05
N MET A 291 24.86 8.01 3.40
CA MET A 291 24.31 8.31 2.07
C MET A 291 23.37 9.52 2.06
N LEU A 292 22.77 9.87 3.20
CA LEU A 292 21.95 11.09 3.33
C LEU A 292 22.76 12.38 3.12
N LEU A 293 24.08 12.33 3.30
CA LEU A 293 24.99 13.46 3.08
C LEU A 293 25.31 13.69 1.60
N LEU A 294 24.96 12.74 0.72
CA LEU A 294 25.28 12.80 -0.70
C LEU A 294 24.34 13.74 -1.47
N PRO A 295 24.78 14.29 -2.61
CA PRO A 295 23.93 15.06 -3.51
C PRO A 295 22.73 14.25 -4.00
N VAL A 296 21.64 14.95 -4.38
CA VAL A 296 20.35 14.33 -4.71
C VAL A 296 20.47 13.27 -5.81
N SER A 297 21.25 13.54 -6.86
CA SER A 297 21.43 12.63 -8.00
C SER A 297 22.05 11.30 -7.57
N LEU A 298 23.06 11.33 -6.69
CA LEU A 298 23.67 10.12 -6.15
C LEU A 298 22.70 9.37 -5.24
N ARG A 299 21.91 10.06 -4.42
CA ARG A 299 20.88 9.42 -3.58
C ARG A 299 19.86 8.66 -4.42
N ILE A 300 19.39 9.22 -5.52
CA ILE A 300 18.43 8.54 -6.42
C ILE A 300 19.09 7.34 -7.11
N ALA A 301 20.31 7.50 -7.62
CA ALA A 301 21.05 6.40 -8.25
C ALA A 301 21.31 5.25 -7.28
N LEU A 302 21.75 5.56 -6.05
CA LEU A 302 21.98 4.57 -5.00
C LEU A 302 20.69 3.92 -4.52
N ALA A 303 19.58 4.65 -4.45
CA ALA A 303 18.27 4.07 -4.15
C ALA A 303 17.87 3.03 -5.19
N GLY A 304 18.01 3.35 -6.48
CA GLY A 304 17.72 2.43 -7.59
C GLY A 304 18.63 1.22 -7.58
N LEU A 305 19.94 1.42 -7.42
CA LEU A 305 20.92 0.34 -7.36
C LEU A 305 20.65 -0.61 -6.16
N ALA A 306 20.41 -0.05 -4.97
CA ALA A 306 20.11 -0.83 -3.79
C ALA A 306 18.79 -1.60 -3.93
N LEU A 307 17.77 -1.00 -4.56
CA LEU A 307 16.50 -1.68 -4.84
C LEU A 307 16.67 -2.85 -5.80
N MET A 308 17.44 -2.67 -6.88
CA MET A 308 17.74 -3.72 -7.84
C MET A 308 18.55 -4.84 -7.20
N ALA A 309 19.61 -4.51 -6.46
CA ALA A 309 20.45 -5.48 -5.76
C ALA A 309 19.64 -6.27 -4.72
N GLY A 310 18.82 -5.60 -3.91
CA GLY A 310 17.93 -6.23 -2.94
C GLY A 310 16.95 -7.20 -3.61
N THR A 311 16.34 -6.79 -4.73
CA THR A 311 15.42 -7.64 -5.50
C THR A 311 16.11 -8.89 -6.03
N VAL A 312 17.33 -8.76 -6.59
CA VAL A 312 18.12 -9.90 -7.06
C VAL A 312 18.44 -10.84 -5.90
N LEU A 313 18.94 -10.30 -4.78
CA LEU A 313 19.32 -11.09 -3.61
C LEU A 313 18.13 -11.87 -3.03
N VAL A 314 16.95 -11.26 -2.95
CA VAL A 314 15.72 -11.93 -2.47
C VAL A 314 15.39 -13.18 -3.32
N ASN A 315 15.56 -13.09 -4.65
CA ASN A 315 15.28 -14.21 -5.55
C ASN A 315 16.38 -15.29 -5.57
N LEU A 316 17.63 -14.93 -5.25
CA LEU A 316 18.73 -15.89 -5.12
C LEU A 316 18.69 -16.67 -3.80
N THR A 317 18.12 -16.06 -2.76
CA THR A 317 18.16 -16.59 -1.39
C THR A 317 17.21 -17.78 -1.25
N PRO A 318 17.60 -18.87 -0.55
CA PRO A 318 16.69 -19.97 -0.25
C PRO A 318 15.55 -19.52 0.69
N PRO A 319 14.41 -20.22 0.70
CA PRO A 319 13.33 -19.92 1.64
C PRO A 319 13.81 -20.08 3.09
N ASN A 320 13.30 -19.23 3.99
CA ASN A 320 13.61 -19.35 5.41
C ASN A 320 12.84 -20.56 6.01
N PRO A 321 13.52 -21.54 6.63
CA PRO A 321 12.84 -22.69 7.23
C PRO A 321 11.85 -22.29 8.34
N TYR A 322 12.09 -21.20 9.06
CA TYR A 322 11.16 -20.68 10.08
C TYR A 322 9.91 -20.04 9.46
N SER A 323 10.03 -19.40 8.30
CA SER A 323 8.86 -18.83 7.62
C SER A 323 7.98 -19.92 6.99
N ALA A 324 8.56 -21.05 6.57
CA ALA A 324 7.82 -22.20 6.05
C ALA A 324 6.90 -22.85 7.10
N ALA A 325 7.31 -22.90 8.37
CA ALA A 325 6.47 -23.39 9.46
C ALA A 325 5.30 -22.44 9.75
N ALA A 326 5.54 -21.12 9.75
CA ALA A 326 4.47 -20.11 9.88
C ALA A 326 3.47 -20.16 8.69
N LEU A 327 3.97 -20.41 7.47
CA LEU A 327 3.19 -20.58 6.25
C LEU A 327 2.19 -21.76 6.35
N ALA A 328 2.62 -22.86 6.97
CA ALA A 328 1.79 -24.06 7.11
C ALA A 328 0.58 -23.81 8.02
N THR A 329 0.76 -23.00 9.08
CA THR A 329 -0.32 -22.58 9.98
C THR A 329 -1.27 -21.58 9.28
N TRP A 330 -0.74 -20.68 8.45
CA TRP A 330 -1.55 -19.69 7.70
C TRP A 330 -2.40 -20.29 6.59
N ARG A 331 -1.91 -21.32 5.89
CA ARG A 331 -2.67 -22.00 4.83
C ARG A 331 -3.97 -22.66 5.31
N GLN A 332 -4.14 -22.82 6.62
CA GLN A 332 -5.32 -23.46 7.22
C GLN A 332 -6.47 -22.49 7.59
N GLY A 333 -6.37 -21.16 7.33
CA GLY A 333 -7.33 -20.17 7.87
C GLY A 333 -7.95 -19.13 6.90
N HIS A 334 -8.85 -18.30 7.46
CA HIS A 334 -9.59 -17.18 6.83
C HIS A 334 -8.73 -16.06 6.20
N PHE A 335 -7.41 -16.06 6.38
CA PHE A 335 -6.51 -14.97 5.96
C PHE A 335 -5.79 -15.21 4.62
N LEU A 336 -6.15 -16.25 3.87
CA LEU A 336 -5.55 -16.57 2.57
C LEU A 336 -5.52 -15.38 1.60
N ASN A 337 -6.62 -14.61 1.53
CA ASN A 337 -6.70 -13.44 0.65
C ASN A 337 -5.78 -12.31 1.09
N PHE A 338 -5.65 -12.11 2.40
CA PHE A 338 -4.79 -11.10 2.99
C PHE A 338 -3.30 -11.44 2.80
N ASN A 339 -2.94 -12.73 2.94
CA ASN A 339 -1.60 -13.23 2.62
C ASN A 339 -1.25 -12.96 1.16
N GLY A 340 -2.12 -13.41 0.25
CA GLY A 340 -1.93 -13.22 -1.19
C GLY A 340 -1.71 -11.74 -1.52
N LEU A 341 -2.51 -10.85 -0.91
CA LEU A 341 -2.45 -9.41 -1.17
C LEU A 341 -1.12 -8.79 -0.74
N THR A 342 -0.71 -9.06 0.51
CA THR A 342 0.54 -8.53 1.07
C THR A 342 1.76 -9.07 0.34
N ARG A 343 1.72 -10.34 -0.08
CA ARG A 343 2.76 -10.99 -0.88
C ARG A 343 2.81 -10.47 -2.31
N LEU A 344 1.68 -10.26 -2.97
CA LEU A 344 1.61 -9.64 -4.29
C LEU A 344 2.16 -8.22 -4.25
N ALA A 345 1.73 -7.43 -3.26
CA ALA A 345 2.25 -6.09 -3.04
C ALA A 345 3.78 -6.14 -2.88
N ALA A 346 4.31 -7.03 -2.05
CA ALA A 346 5.75 -7.21 -1.88
C ALA A 346 6.47 -7.60 -3.18
N SER A 347 5.88 -8.49 -3.98
CA SER A 347 6.45 -8.99 -5.23
C SER A 347 6.56 -7.90 -6.28
N PHE A 348 5.53 -7.08 -6.46
CA PHE A 348 5.49 -6.05 -7.50
C PHE A 348 6.03 -4.69 -7.07
N TRP A 349 6.20 -4.45 -5.77
CA TRP A 349 6.59 -3.14 -5.26
C TRP A 349 7.87 -2.57 -5.88
N PRO A 350 8.99 -3.31 -6.01
CA PRO A 350 10.21 -2.78 -6.63
C PRO A 350 10.01 -2.38 -8.09
N PHE A 351 9.16 -3.10 -8.81
CA PHE A 351 8.85 -2.86 -10.22
C PHE A 351 7.97 -1.62 -10.42
N LEU A 352 7.26 -1.17 -9.39
CA LEU A 352 6.55 0.12 -9.37
C LEU A 352 7.45 1.26 -8.90
N ALA A 353 8.31 1.00 -7.90
CA ALA A 353 9.20 1.99 -7.30
C ALA A 353 10.36 2.40 -8.22
N LEU A 354 10.93 1.46 -8.99
CA LEU A 354 12.08 1.73 -9.86
C LEU A 354 11.72 2.70 -11.01
N PRO A 355 10.63 2.51 -11.78
CA PRO A 355 10.21 3.50 -12.77
C PRO A 355 9.95 4.88 -12.16
N TYR A 356 9.34 4.93 -10.97
CA TYR A 356 9.12 6.19 -10.26
C TYR A 356 10.43 6.92 -9.94
N LEU A 357 11.44 6.20 -9.43
CA LEU A 357 12.77 6.76 -9.17
C LEU A 357 13.44 7.30 -10.45
N THR A 358 13.32 6.60 -11.57
CA THR A 358 13.90 7.07 -12.85
C THR A 358 13.23 8.36 -13.35
N VAL A 359 11.91 8.49 -13.19
CA VAL A 359 11.19 9.73 -13.52
C VAL A 359 11.62 10.88 -12.61
N LEU A 360 11.85 10.59 -11.32
CA LEU A 360 12.32 11.58 -10.36
C LEU A 360 13.74 12.06 -10.69
N GLY A 361 14.65 11.14 -11.00
CA GLY A 361 16.05 11.46 -11.31
C GLY A 361 16.28 12.23 -12.60
N ARG A 362 15.36 12.18 -13.57
CA ARG A 362 15.44 12.97 -14.83
C ARG A 362 15.07 14.45 -14.66
N ARG A 363 14.53 14.83 -13.51
CA ARG A 363 13.88 16.13 -13.28
C ARG A 363 14.57 16.96 -12.19
N ILE A 364 15.65 16.43 -11.65
CA ILE A 364 16.56 17.06 -10.69
C ILE A 364 17.89 17.20 -11.41
#